data_AF-U2E2K2-F1
#
_entry.id   AF-U2E2K2-F1
#
_cell.length_a   1.000
_cell.length_b   1.000
_cell.length_c   1.000
_cell.angle_alpha   90.00
_cell.angle_beta   90.00
_cell.angle_gamma   90.00
#
_symmetry.space_group_name_H-M   'P 1'
#
loop_
_entity.id
_entity.type
_entity.pdbx_description
1 polymer ?
#
loop_
_entity_poly.entity_id
_entity_poly.type
_entity_poly.pdbx_seq_one_letter_code
_entity_poly.pdbx_strand_id
1 'polypeptide(L)'
;MLIMKFYSLIFLILFPFSGHVSSSNVFESAFSVMDTLPARASGILPEAVREELPSDTNTVCRLTDADYERVANELNIDIATMKAVVEVEAGVSHRGFAAPGIPLVNFDLVLFKRFMHRAGKSVAKYAGNIAFVRPNIRKYGTLGKAHWARLESARKINKEIAEKATFWGMFQIGGFNWKLCGVDSLDDFIARMSRSEAEQLELFARFITRNNLVKYLQAKNWAGFAYHYNGPRYKARGYHTRLARAYRKHL
;
A
#
# COMPACT_ATOMS: atom_id res chain seq x y z
N MET A 1 -11.44 1.96 -8.88
CA MET A 1 -10.86 0.62 -9.15
C MET A 1 -9.68 0.36 -8.20
N LEU A 2 -9.89 0.49 -6.88
CA LEU A 2 -8.79 0.44 -5.89
C LEU A 2 -8.98 -0.64 -4.80
N ILE A 3 -10.20 -1.17 -4.66
CA ILE A 3 -10.62 -2.00 -3.51
C ILE A 3 -10.20 -3.46 -3.60
N MET A 4 -9.71 -3.94 -4.76
CA MET A 4 -9.37 -5.36 -4.93
C MET A 4 -7.87 -5.68 -4.85
N LYS A 5 -6.96 -4.72 -4.60
CA LYS A 5 -5.52 -4.95 -4.74
C LYS A 5 -4.94 -6.13 -3.92
N PHE A 6 -5.53 -6.58 -2.80
CA PHE A 6 -4.81 -7.51 -1.90
C PHE A 6 -5.66 -8.65 -1.37
N TYR A 7 -5.54 -9.84 -1.96
CA TYR A 7 -5.96 -11.10 -1.31
C TYR A 7 -5.03 -12.28 -1.60
N SER A 8 -3.81 -12.03 -2.08
CA SER A 8 -3.10 -13.10 -2.78
C SER A 8 -1.62 -13.29 -2.36
N LEU A 9 -1.07 -12.42 -1.50
CA LEU A 9 0.15 -12.71 -0.73
C LEU A 9 -0.16 -13.38 0.63
N ILE A 10 -1.38 -13.26 1.13
CA ILE A 10 -1.81 -13.92 2.39
C ILE A 10 -1.91 -15.45 2.21
N PHE A 11 -2.00 -15.94 0.97
CA PHE A 11 -2.38 -17.34 0.71
C PHE A 11 -1.22 -18.33 0.63
N LEU A 12 0.03 -17.90 0.45
CA LEU A 12 1.13 -18.86 0.23
C LEU A 12 2.04 -19.13 1.44
N ILE A 13 1.96 -18.32 2.50
CA ILE A 13 2.83 -18.50 3.69
C ILE A 13 2.09 -19.24 4.83
N LEU A 14 0.76 -19.43 4.74
CA LEU A 14 -0.04 -20.01 5.82
C LEU A 14 -1.23 -20.92 5.35
N PHE A 15 -1.04 -21.84 4.39
CA PHE A 15 -1.89 -23.02 4.01
C PHE A 15 -2.82 -22.94 2.75
N PRO A 16 -3.09 -24.10 2.06
CA PRO A 16 -3.64 -24.21 0.69
C PRO A 16 -5.18 -24.05 0.59
N PHE A 17 -5.67 -23.91 -0.65
CA PHE A 17 -7.06 -23.71 -1.15
C PHE A 17 -8.23 -24.20 -0.25
N SER A 18 -9.37 -23.50 -0.19
CA SER A 18 -10.47 -23.60 -1.19
C SER A 18 -11.53 -22.51 -1.03
N GLY A 19 -12.18 -22.09 -2.15
CA GLY A 19 -13.46 -21.37 -2.12
C GLY A 19 -13.57 -20.13 -3.03
N HIS A 20 -14.52 -20.15 -3.97
CA HIS A 20 -14.75 -19.16 -5.03
C HIS A 20 -16.02 -18.33 -4.73
N VAL A 21 -16.00 -17.00 -4.92
CA VAL A 21 -17.22 -16.17 -5.07
C VAL A 21 -16.96 -15.02 -6.06
N SER A 22 -17.92 -14.84 -6.97
CA SER A 22 -17.98 -13.89 -8.09
C SER A 22 -19.01 -12.78 -7.82
N SER A 23 -18.78 -11.56 -8.34
CA SER A 23 -19.83 -10.76 -9.01
C SER A 23 -19.27 -9.45 -9.57
N SER A 24 -19.66 -9.17 -10.81
CA SER A 24 -19.29 -8.07 -11.70
C SER A 24 -20.28 -6.90 -11.70
N ASN A 25 -19.87 -5.81 -12.38
CA ASN A 25 -20.61 -4.63 -12.84
C ASN A 25 -20.87 -3.51 -11.82
N VAL A 26 -20.15 -2.39 -11.97
CA VAL A 26 -20.64 -1.02 -12.27
C VAL A 26 -19.39 -0.13 -12.45
N PHE A 27 -19.03 0.16 -13.69
CA PHE A 27 -18.04 1.17 -14.09
C PHE A 27 -18.60 1.89 -15.31
N GLU A 28 -18.98 3.16 -15.15
CA GLU A 28 -18.94 4.22 -16.18
C GLU A 28 -19.73 5.42 -15.64
N SER A 29 -19.03 6.53 -15.33
CA SER A 29 -19.53 7.92 -15.50
C SER A 29 -18.73 9.02 -14.76
N ALA A 30 -17.63 8.73 -14.05
CA ALA A 30 -16.99 9.72 -13.18
C ALA A 30 -15.59 10.20 -13.65
N PHE A 31 -15.37 10.40 -14.95
CA PHE A 31 -14.06 10.85 -15.48
C PHE A 31 -14.07 12.23 -16.17
N SER A 32 -15.11 13.04 -15.98
CA SER A 32 -15.10 14.43 -16.46
C SER A 32 -15.15 15.39 -15.28
N VAL A 33 -14.33 16.44 -15.37
CA VAL A 33 -14.19 17.59 -14.45
C VAL A 33 -13.22 17.39 -13.27
N MET A 34 -11.93 17.64 -13.53
CA MET A 34 -10.99 18.10 -12.51
C MET A 34 -9.94 19.02 -13.16
N ASP A 35 -10.41 20.16 -13.66
CA ASP A 35 -9.59 21.35 -13.81
C ASP A 35 -10.16 22.44 -12.90
N THR A 36 -9.27 22.98 -12.08
CA THR A 36 -9.43 24.14 -11.17
C THR A 36 -10.38 23.97 -9.96
N LEU A 37 -9.83 24.20 -8.75
CA LEU A 37 -10.42 24.96 -7.61
C LEU A 37 -9.54 24.79 -6.34
N PRO A 38 -9.59 25.72 -5.36
CA PRO A 38 -8.41 26.39 -4.82
C PRO A 38 -8.05 25.97 -3.38
N ALA A 39 -6.96 26.55 -2.89
CA ALA A 39 -6.39 26.40 -1.55
C ALA A 39 -7.37 26.75 -0.42
N ARG A 40 -8.23 25.82 -0.02
CA ARG A 40 -8.91 25.77 1.29
C ARG A 40 -9.30 24.32 1.60
N ALA A 41 -8.33 23.52 2.02
CA ALA A 41 -8.56 22.15 2.50
C ALA A 41 -7.69 21.80 3.72
N SER A 42 -7.37 22.79 4.55
CA SER A 42 -6.55 22.63 5.76
C SER A 42 -7.35 22.18 7.01
N GLY A 43 -8.59 21.70 6.88
CA GLY A 43 -9.49 21.49 8.04
C GLY A 43 -10.10 20.10 8.23
N ILE A 44 -9.54 19.02 7.66
CA ILE A 44 -10.20 17.69 7.67
C ILE A 44 -9.23 16.54 8.00
N LEU A 45 -8.27 16.78 8.89
CA LEU A 45 -7.46 15.74 9.52
C LEU A 45 -7.64 15.90 11.05
N PRO A 46 -7.84 14.82 11.82
CA PRO A 46 -7.96 14.91 13.27
C PRO A 46 -6.70 15.55 13.88
N GLU A 47 -6.88 16.40 14.89
CA GLU A 47 -5.82 17.17 15.57
C GLU A 47 -4.61 16.30 15.99
N ALA A 48 -4.87 15.06 16.41
CA ALA A 48 -3.85 14.09 16.82
C ALA A 48 -2.85 13.69 15.71
N VAL A 49 -3.14 13.95 14.43
CA VAL A 49 -2.20 13.70 13.32
C VAL A 49 -1.20 14.87 13.16
N ARG A 50 -1.49 16.04 13.73
CA ARG A 50 -0.62 17.23 13.60
C ARG A 50 0.47 17.30 14.67
N GLU A 51 0.24 16.75 15.86
CA GLU A 51 1.10 17.00 17.02
C GLU A 51 2.39 16.17 17.09
N GLU A 52 2.53 15.07 16.34
CA GLU A 52 3.71 14.18 16.45
C GLU A 52 4.64 14.16 15.23
N LEU A 53 4.42 14.99 14.21
CA LEU A 53 5.26 15.03 13.01
C LEU A 53 6.25 16.19 13.05
N PRO A 54 7.56 15.95 12.75
CA PRO A 54 8.58 16.99 12.79
C PRO A 54 8.20 18.19 11.90
N SER A 55 8.42 19.39 12.44
CA SER A 55 7.86 20.67 12.00
C SER A 55 8.36 21.21 10.65
N ASP A 56 8.96 20.39 9.78
CA ASP A 56 9.62 20.86 8.56
C ASP A 56 9.15 20.18 7.25
N THR A 57 8.05 19.42 7.26
CA THR A 57 7.58 18.72 6.07
C THR A 57 6.32 19.36 5.48
N ASN A 58 6.44 20.52 4.84
CA ASN A 58 5.32 21.10 4.07
C ASN A 58 5.22 20.50 2.64
N THR A 59 6.13 19.61 2.27
CA THR A 59 6.24 19.05 0.92
C THR A 59 6.37 17.54 0.97
N VAL A 60 5.72 16.84 0.03
CA VAL A 60 5.92 15.40 -0.15
C VAL A 60 7.28 15.16 -0.82
N CYS A 61 8.19 14.46 -0.13
CA CYS A 61 9.48 14.05 -0.70
C CYS A 61 9.28 12.95 -1.75
N ARG A 62 9.34 13.32 -3.03
CA ARG A 62 9.15 12.44 -4.18
C ARG A 62 10.41 11.64 -4.53
N LEU A 63 10.22 10.54 -5.25
CA LEU A 63 11.35 9.81 -5.86
C LEU A 63 12.10 10.67 -6.87
N THR A 64 13.43 10.63 -6.78
CA THR A 64 14.36 11.22 -7.74
C THR A 64 14.99 10.16 -8.63
N ASP A 65 15.59 10.54 -9.76
CA ASP A 65 16.36 9.60 -10.59
C ASP A 65 17.51 8.95 -9.83
N ALA A 66 18.14 9.67 -8.90
CA ALA A 66 19.18 9.13 -8.02
C ALA A 66 18.65 8.02 -7.09
N ASP A 67 17.41 8.13 -6.60
CA ASP A 67 16.79 7.06 -5.81
C ASP A 67 16.57 5.79 -6.63
N TYR A 68 16.14 5.94 -7.90
CA TYR A 68 16.00 4.83 -8.82
C TYR A 68 17.34 4.16 -9.11
N GLU A 69 18.39 4.95 -9.41
CA GLU A 69 19.74 4.45 -9.66
C GLU A 69 20.29 3.67 -8.46
N ARG A 70 20.21 4.25 -7.26
CA ARG A 70 20.71 3.62 -6.05
C ARG A 70 20.05 2.25 -5.82
N VAL A 71 18.72 2.20 -5.83
CA VAL A 71 17.97 0.96 -5.55
C VAL A 71 18.11 -0.06 -6.68
N ALA A 72 18.19 0.40 -7.94
CA ALA A 72 18.45 -0.49 -9.07
C ALA A 72 19.83 -1.17 -8.94
N ASN A 73 20.86 -0.41 -8.56
CA ASN A 73 22.21 -0.93 -8.31
C ASN A 73 22.23 -1.93 -7.14
N GLU A 74 21.57 -1.62 -6.02
CA GLU A 74 21.47 -2.52 -4.86
C GLU A 74 20.85 -3.88 -5.22
N LEU A 75 19.86 -3.88 -6.13
CA LEU A 75 19.15 -5.08 -6.58
C LEU A 75 19.79 -5.75 -7.80
N ASN A 76 20.86 -5.17 -8.35
CA ASN A 76 21.52 -5.59 -9.59
C ASN A 76 20.51 -5.74 -10.75
N ILE A 77 19.72 -4.69 -11.00
CA ILE A 77 18.80 -4.57 -12.13
C ILE A 77 19.03 -3.21 -12.81
N ASP A 78 18.59 -3.07 -14.06
CA ASP A 78 18.59 -1.78 -14.73
C ASP A 78 17.51 -0.82 -14.17
N ILE A 79 17.74 0.48 -14.37
CA ILE A 79 16.85 1.56 -13.93
C ILE A 79 15.46 1.42 -14.56
N ALA A 80 15.37 1.02 -15.83
CA ALA A 80 14.10 0.86 -16.54
C ALA A 80 13.19 -0.17 -15.87
N THR A 81 13.76 -1.24 -15.32
CA THR A 81 13.05 -2.26 -14.54
C THR A 81 12.51 -1.69 -13.26
N MET A 82 13.30 -0.89 -12.53
CA MET A 82 12.83 -0.27 -11.30
C MET A 82 11.70 0.73 -11.59
N LYS A 83 11.88 1.61 -12.58
CA LYS A 83 10.84 2.55 -13.03
C LYS A 83 9.57 1.84 -13.47
N ALA A 84 9.67 0.70 -14.15
CA ALA A 84 8.53 -0.12 -14.54
C ALA A 84 7.74 -0.67 -13.35
N VAL A 85 8.44 -1.18 -12.32
CA VAL A 85 7.81 -1.67 -11.10
C VAL A 85 7.10 -0.54 -10.37
N VAL A 86 7.76 0.60 -10.19
CA VAL A 86 7.16 1.77 -9.54
C VAL A 86 5.91 2.25 -10.29
N GLU A 87 5.97 2.38 -11.61
CA GLU A 87 4.83 2.80 -12.44
C GLU A 87 3.63 1.85 -12.28
N VAL A 88 3.87 0.53 -12.24
CA VAL A 88 2.80 -0.46 -12.12
C VAL A 88 2.18 -0.50 -10.72
N GLU A 89 2.99 -0.36 -9.67
CA GLU A 89 2.54 -0.46 -8.28
C GLU A 89 1.92 0.85 -7.76
N ALA A 90 2.57 1.98 -8.05
CA ALA A 90 2.10 3.32 -7.67
C ALA A 90 0.93 3.81 -8.55
N GLY A 91 0.77 3.23 -9.74
CA GLY A 91 -0.16 3.71 -10.77
C GLY A 91 0.26 5.05 -11.37
N VAL A 92 -0.55 5.58 -12.29
CA VAL A 92 -0.24 6.78 -13.11
C VAL A 92 0.15 8.00 -12.26
N SER A 93 -0.42 8.13 -11.05
CA SER A 93 -0.15 9.27 -10.18
C SER A 93 1.17 9.20 -9.41
N HIS A 94 1.85 8.04 -9.37
CA HIS A 94 3.12 7.85 -8.64
C HIS A 94 3.12 8.37 -7.19
N ARG A 95 2.01 8.20 -6.43
CA ARG A 95 1.89 8.80 -5.10
C ARG A 95 2.08 7.76 -4.00
N GLY A 96 3.06 7.99 -3.12
CA GLY A 96 3.22 7.28 -1.84
C GLY A 96 2.47 7.92 -0.67
N PHE A 97 1.98 9.15 -0.85
CA PHE A 97 1.44 10.00 0.21
C PHE A 97 0.07 10.60 -0.17
N ALA A 98 -0.80 10.72 0.84
CA ALA A 98 -2.05 11.48 0.76
C ALA A 98 -1.82 12.97 1.05
N ALA A 99 -0.85 13.29 1.90
CA ALA A 99 -0.35 14.62 2.26
C ALA A 99 1.09 14.45 2.82
N PRO A 100 1.88 15.53 2.98
CA PRO A 100 3.18 15.44 3.63
C PRO A 100 3.08 14.70 4.98
N GLY A 101 3.97 13.73 5.21
CA GLY A 101 3.96 12.89 6.42
C GLY A 101 2.84 11.84 6.51
N ILE A 102 1.86 11.85 5.60
CA ILE A 102 0.70 10.95 5.63
C ILE A 102 0.78 9.95 4.46
N PRO A 103 1.28 8.72 4.68
CA PRO A 103 1.37 7.73 3.62
C PRO A 103 -0.02 7.29 3.15
N LEU A 104 -0.09 6.73 1.94
CA LEU A 104 -1.29 6.03 1.51
C LEU A 104 -1.49 4.78 2.35
N VAL A 105 -2.72 4.55 2.82
CA VAL A 105 -3.08 3.37 3.61
C VAL A 105 -4.30 2.66 3.05
N ASN A 106 -4.32 1.35 3.21
CA ASN A 106 -5.49 0.51 2.97
C ASN A 106 -5.68 -0.43 4.17
N PHE A 107 -6.54 -0.02 5.10
CA PHE A 107 -6.92 -0.82 6.26
C PHE A 107 -7.82 -2.00 5.88
N ASP A 108 -7.39 -3.22 6.24
CA ASP A 108 -8.08 -4.47 5.97
C ASP A 108 -8.79 -5.02 7.21
N LEU A 109 -10.13 -5.01 7.18
CA LEU A 109 -10.96 -5.50 8.28
C LEU A 109 -10.88 -7.02 8.47
N VAL A 110 -10.69 -7.78 7.38
CA VAL A 110 -10.61 -9.24 7.46
C VAL A 110 -9.33 -9.62 8.19
N LEU A 111 -8.20 -8.99 7.83
CA LEU A 111 -6.94 -9.13 8.54
C LEU A 111 -7.05 -8.68 10.00
N PHE A 112 -7.65 -7.52 10.25
CA PHE A 112 -7.82 -6.99 11.60
C PHE A 112 -8.60 -7.95 12.50
N LYS A 113 -9.76 -8.43 12.02
CA LYS A 113 -10.56 -9.45 12.72
C LYS A 113 -9.73 -10.71 12.98
N ARG A 114 -9.04 -11.22 11.95
CA ARG A 114 -8.21 -12.44 12.08
C ARG A 114 -7.12 -12.29 13.14
N PHE A 115 -6.41 -11.17 13.15
CA PHE A 115 -5.35 -10.92 14.14
C PHE A 115 -5.92 -10.68 15.54
N MET A 116 -7.06 -10.00 15.68
CA MET A 116 -7.78 -9.87 16.96
C MET A 116 -8.17 -11.24 17.51
N HIS A 117 -8.74 -12.13 16.68
CA HIS A 117 -9.09 -13.49 17.07
C HIS A 117 -7.86 -14.30 17.50
N ARG A 118 -6.75 -14.23 16.75
CA ARG A 118 -5.48 -14.89 17.13
C ARG A 118 -4.90 -14.37 18.44
N ALA A 119 -5.17 -13.12 18.79
CA ALA A 119 -4.79 -12.52 20.07
C ALA A 119 -5.80 -12.78 21.20
N GLY A 120 -6.82 -13.63 20.99
CA GLY A 120 -7.86 -13.92 21.98
C GLY A 120 -8.82 -12.76 22.25
N LYS A 121 -8.88 -11.75 21.37
CA LYS A 121 -9.70 -10.55 21.57
C LYS A 121 -11.04 -10.66 20.83
N SER A 122 -12.14 -10.50 21.56
CA SER A 122 -13.48 -10.46 20.98
C SER A 122 -13.70 -9.18 20.17
N VAL A 123 -14.32 -9.32 19.00
CA VAL A 123 -14.65 -8.21 18.10
C VAL A 123 -16.14 -7.85 18.09
N ALA A 124 -17.00 -8.66 18.70
CA ALA A 124 -18.47 -8.52 18.60
C ALA A 124 -18.97 -7.16 19.09
N LYS A 125 -18.40 -6.66 20.20
CA LYS A 125 -18.75 -5.36 20.79
C LYS A 125 -18.42 -4.15 19.92
N TYR A 126 -17.68 -4.34 18.82
CA TYR A 126 -17.26 -3.26 17.92
C TYR A 126 -18.02 -3.25 16.59
N ALA A 127 -19.10 -4.01 16.43
CA ALA A 127 -19.82 -4.13 15.15
C ALA A 127 -20.23 -2.78 14.53
N GLY A 128 -20.60 -1.79 15.34
CA GLY A 128 -20.95 -0.43 14.88
C GLY A 128 -19.78 0.56 14.77
N ASN A 129 -18.56 0.16 15.16
CA ASN A 129 -17.39 1.04 15.14
C ASN A 129 -16.92 1.29 13.69
N ILE A 130 -16.36 2.48 13.42
CA ILE A 130 -15.91 2.88 12.07
C ILE A 130 -14.95 1.84 11.45
N ALA A 131 -14.09 1.20 12.26
CA ALA A 131 -13.19 0.16 11.79
C ALA A 131 -13.92 -1.04 11.14
N PHE A 132 -15.10 -1.39 11.67
CA PHE A 132 -15.86 -2.60 11.35
C PHE A 132 -16.89 -2.44 10.23
N VAL A 133 -17.07 -1.22 9.73
CA VAL A 133 -17.97 -0.92 8.61
C VAL A 133 -17.19 -0.64 7.32
N ARG A 134 -17.89 -0.63 6.18
CA ARG A 134 -17.31 -0.32 4.88
C ARG A 134 -16.79 1.14 4.84
N PRO A 135 -15.72 1.43 4.07
CA PRO A 135 -15.25 2.80 3.86
C PRO A 135 -16.37 3.73 3.40
N ASN A 136 -16.61 4.82 4.13
CA ASN A 136 -17.66 5.79 3.82
C ASN A 136 -17.09 7.01 3.09
N ILE A 137 -17.01 6.92 1.75
CA ILE A 137 -16.47 8.01 0.92
C ILE A 137 -17.33 9.27 1.05
N ARG A 138 -18.65 9.15 1.12
CA ARG A 138 -19.57 10.31 1.25
C ARG A 138 -19.26 11.13 2.50
N LYS A 139 -18.89 10.47 3.61
CA LYS A 139 -18.56 11.13 4.88
C LYS A 139 -17.15 11.74 4.87
N TYR A 140 -16.17 11.05 4.29
CA TYR A 140 -14.75 11.42 4.40
C TYR A 140 -14.17 12.10 3.14
N GLY A 141 -14.98 12.28 2.09
CA GLY A 141 -14.62 12.95 0.84
C GLY A 141 -13.79 12.10 -0.13
N THR A 142 -12.83 11.32 0.36
CA THR A 142 -12.01 10.43 -0.46
C THR A 142 -11.89 9.03 0.14
N LEU A 143 -11.58 8.05 -0.70
CA LEU A 143 -11.32 6.68 -0.25
C LEU A 143 -10.13 6.61 0.71
N GLY A 144 -9.05 7.35 0.44
CA GLY A 144 -7.86 7.40 1.31
C GLY A 144 -8.19 7.93 2.70
N LYS A 145 -8.95 9.05 2.79
CA LYS A 145 -9.42 9.59 4.07
C LYS A 145 -10.33 8.61 4.80
N ALA A 146 -11.18 7.88 4.08
CA ALA A 146 -12.02 6.84 4.67
C ALA A 146 -11.20 5.67 5.23
N HIS A 147 -10.09 5.25 4.59
CA HIS A 147 -9.20 4.23 5.15
C HIS A 147 -8.45 4.72 6.39
N TRP A 148 -7.94 5.95 6.38
CA TRP A 148 -7.34 6.57 7.55
C TRP A 148 -8.31 6.63 8.73
N ALA A 149 -9.55 7.08 8.51
CA ALA A 149 -10.56 7.10 9.57
C ALA A 149 -10.84 5.71 10.17
N ARG A 150 -10.80 4.66 9.34
CA ARG A 150 -10.97 3.27 9.81
C ARG A 150 -9.76 2.78 10.59
N LEU A 151 -8.54 3.08 10.11
CA LEU A 151 -7.30 2.77 10.82
C LEU A 151 -7.26 3.46 12.19
N GLU A 152 -7.56 4.76 12.27
CA GLU A 152 -7.58 5.48 13.54
C GLU A 152 -8.61 4.91 14.52
N SER A 153 -9.78 4.54 14.00
CA SER A 153 -10.80 3.87 14.82
C SER A 153 -10.34 2.49 15.31
N ALA A 154 -9.57 1.77 14.50
CA ALA A 154 -8.99 0.47 14.87
C ALA A 154 -7.83 0.62 15.87
N ARG A 155 -7.00 1.67 15.74
CA ARG A 155 -5.90 1.98 16.66
C ARG A 155 -6.39 2.19 18.10
N LYS A 156 -7.55 2.84 18.26
CA LYS A 156 -8.25 3.00 19.55
C LYS A 156 -8.67 1.67 20.19
N ILE A 157 -8.81 0.60 19.39
CA ILE A 157 -9.15 -0.74 19.87
C ILE A 157 -7.88 -1.53 20.18
N ASN A 158 -6.95 -1.57 19.22
CA ASN A 158 -5.63 -2.15 19.37
C ASN A 158 -4.69 -1.59 18.29
N LYS A 159 -3.77 -0.71 18.70
CA LYS A 159 -2.81 -0.03 17.81
C LYS A 159 -2.01 -1.00 16.94
N GLU A 160 -1.26 -1.91 17.58
CA GLU A 160 -0.34 -2.81 16.89
C GLU A 160 -1.06 -3.73 15.89
N ILE A 161 -2.21 -4.31 16.26
CA ILE A 161 -2.98 -5.18 15.37
C ILE A 161 -3.57 -4.38 14.20
N ALA A 162 -4.05 -3.15 14.43
CA ALA A 162 -4.58 -2.28 13.38
C ALA A 162 -3.51 -1.93 12.34
N GLU A 163 -2.31 -1.62 12.82
CA GLU A 163 -1.17 -1.29 11.99
C GLU A 163 -0.64 -2.48 11.19
N LYS A 164 -0.57 -3.66 11.81
CA LYS A 164 -0.26 -4.92 11.11
C LYS A 164 -1.30 -5.25 10.05
N ALA A 165 -2.57 -4.95 10.29
CA ALA A 165 -3.68 -5.20 9.37
C ALA A 165 -3.85 -4.12 8.28
N THR A 166 -2.88 -3.23 8.12
CA THR A 166 -2.92 -2.14 7.15
C THR A 166 -1.83 -2.32 6.09
N PHE A 167 -2.14 -1.98 4.84
CA PHE A 167 -1.16 -1.87 3.76
C PHE A 167 -0.72 -0.42 3.61
N TRP A 168 0.59 -0.20 3.50
CA TRP A 168 1.23 1.12 3.64
C TRP A 168 2.00 1.55 2.40
N GLY A 169 1.94 2.85 2.11
CA GLY A 169 2.76 3.53 1.10
C GLY A 169 2.44 3.14 -0.34
N MET A 170 3.32 3.57 -1.23
CA MET A 170 3.25 3.42 -2.68
C MET A 170 3.13 1.95 -3.11
N PHE A 171 3.93 1.09 -2.50
CA PHE A 171 4.00 -0.35 -2.81
C PHE A 171 2.96 -1.17 -2.04
N GLN A 172 2.20 -0.53 -1.14
CA GLN A 172 1.15 -1.16 -0.34
C GLN A 172 1.68 -2.42 0.36
N ILE A 173 2.77 -2.28 1.12
CA ILE A 173 3.33 -3.37 1.91
C ILE A 173 2.48 -3.54 3.18
N GLY A 174 2.01 -4.75 3.46
CA GLY A 174 1.24 -5.05 4.67
C GLY A 174 2.09 -4.88 5.92
N GLY A 175 1.59 -4.18 6.94
CA GLY A 175 2.34 -3.90 8.18
C GLY A 175 2.78 -5.18 8.91
N PHE A 176 2.06 -6.29 8.74
CA PHE A 176 2.49 -7.60 9.25
C PHE A 176 3.82 -8.11 8.65
N ASN A 177 4.29 -7.53 7.55
CA ASN A 177 5.56 -7.84 6.88
C ASN A 177 6.72 -6.93 7.32
N TRP A 178 6.58 -6.07 8.34
CA TRP A 178 7.63 -5.12 8.75
C TRP A 178 9.01 -5.79 8.92
N LYS A 179 9.07 -6.99 9.52
CA LYS A 179 10.31 -7.76 9.67
C LYS A 179 10.98 -8.09 8.34
N LEU A 180 10.21 -8.33 7.28
CA LEU A 180 10.73 -8.61 5.93
C LEU A 180 11.27 -7.33 5.26
N CYS A 181 10.96 -6.15 5.78
CA CYS A 181 11.56 -4.89 5.34
C CYS A 181 12.87 -4.56 6.07
N GLY A 182 13.33 -5.39 7.03
CA GLY A 182 14.61 -5.17 7.71
C GLY A 182 14.67 -3.91 8.56
N VAL A 183 13.57 -3.64 9.26
CA VAL A 183 13.41 -2.60 10.29
C VAL A 183 13.31 -3.26 11.66
N ASP A 184 13.54 -2.48 12.72
CA ASP A 184 13.66 -3.00 14.10
C ASP A 184 12.30 -3.19 14.78
N SER A 185 11.29 -2.41 14.38
CA SER A 185 9.94 -2.48 14.93
C SER A 185 8.87 -2.09 13.93
N LEU A 186 7.60 -2.34 14.27
CA LEU A 186 6.46 -1.87 13.50
C LEU A 186 6.37 -0.34 13.49
N ASP A 187 6.71 0.31 14.61
CA ASP A 187 6.71 1.77 14.71
C ASP A 187 7.79 2.37 13.79
N ASP A 188 8.99 1.76 13.73
CA ASP A 188 10.05 2.18 12.78
C ASP A 188 9.62 2.00 11.32
N PHE A 189 8.98 0.87 11.00
CA PHE A 189 8.39 0.66 9.67
C PHE A 189 7.40 1.77 9.28
N ILE A 190 6.50 2.17 10.19
CA ILE A 190 5.53 3.23 9.94
C ILE A 190 6.21 4.59 9.83
N ALA A 191 7.18 4.89 10.70
CA ALA A 191 7.93 6.13 10.67
C ALA A 191 8.67 6.31 9.32
N ARG A 192 9.31 5.24 8.83
CA ARG A 192 9.99 5.24 7.53
C ARG A 192 9.00 5.32 6.36
N MET A 193 7.87 4.60 6.41
CA MET A 193 6.79 4.72 5.42
C MET A 193 6.24 6.16 5.33
N SER A 194 6.24 6.90 6.44
CA SER A 194 5.77 8.28 6.53
C SER A 194 6.83 9.34 6.21
N ARG A 195 8.10 8.95 6.01
CA ARG A 195 9.21 9.90 5.83
C ARG A 195 9.33 10.41 4.40
N SER A 196 9.45 9.51 3.42
CA SER A 196 9.64 9.88 2.00
C SER A 196 9.29 8.75 1.06
N GLU A 197 9.09 9.03 -0.23
CA GLU A 197 8.88 7.97 -1.22
C GLU A 197 10.16 7.14 -1.43
N ALA A 198 11.35 7.73 -1.24
CA ALA A 198 12.63 7.04 -1.24
C ALA A 198 12.70 5.95 -0.14
N GLU A 199 12.21 6.26 1.07
CA GLU A 199 12.11 5.25 2.15
C GLU A 199 11.09 4.16 1.82
N GLN A 200 9.96 4.50 1.20
CA GLN A 200 9.00 3.50 0.75
C GLN A 200 9.60 2.57 -0.30
N LEU A 201 10.43 3.10 -1.22
CA LEU A 201 11.16 2.33 -2.23
C LEU A 201 12.23 1.44 -1.60
N GLU A 202 12.98 1.95 -0.63
CA GLU A 202 13.98 1.19 0.13
C GLU A 202 13.34 0.01 0.88
N LEU A 203 12.24 0.25 1.61
CA LEU A 203 11.52 -0.82 2.32
C LEU A 203 10.95 -1.87 1.36
N PHE A 204 10.53 -1.45 0.15
CA PHE A 204 10.11 -2.35 -0.91
C PHE A 204 11.28 -3.19 -1.44
N ALA A 205 12.44 -2.59 -1.72
CA ALA A 205 13.65 -3.28 -2.17
C ALA A 205 14.08 -4.37 -1.17
N ARG A 206 14.10 -4.04 0.13
CA ARG A 206 14.38 -5.00 1.21
C ARG A 206 13.35 -6.12 1.26
N PHE A 207 12.06 -5.77 1.15
CA PHE A 207 10.96 -6.72 1.16
C PHE A 207 11.06 -7.75 0.02
N ILE A 208 11.27 -7.30 -1.22
CA ILE A 208 11.38 -8.21 -2.37
C ILE A 208 12.67 -9.03 -2.35
N THR A 209 13.74 -8.49 -1.76
CA THR A 209 15.00 -9.21 -1.54
C THR A 209 14.82 -10.36 -0.56
N ARG A 210 14.26 -10.10 0.63
CA ARG A 210 14.03 -11.14 1.65
C ARG A 210 13.00 -12.19 1.24
N ASN A 211 12.08 -11.85 0.32
CA ASN A 211 11.14 -12.82 -0.25
C ASN A 211 11.67 -13.52 -1.51
N ASN A 212 12.96 -13.33 -1.87
CA ASN A 212 13.58 -13.94 -3.04
C ASN A 212 12.83 -13.67 -4.35
N LEU A 213 12.34 -12.43 -4.52
CA LEU A 213 11.59 -12.01 -5.71
C LEU A 213 12.47 -11.28 -6.73
N VAL A 214 13.63 -10.77 -6.30
CA VAL A 214 14.57 -10.00 -7.14
C VAL A 214 15.03 -10.81 -8.36
N LYS A 215 15.22 -12.12 -8.21
CA LYS A 215 15.56 -13.04 -9.31
C LYS A 215 14.62 -12.93 -10.51
N TYR A 216 13.34 -12.65 -10.28
CA TYR A 216 12.37 -12.48 -11.36
C TYR A 216 12.56 -11.15 -12.09
N LEU A 217 12.93 -10.08 -11.38
CA LEU A 217 13.22 -8.78 -11.99
C LEU A 217 14.54 -8.80 -12.78
N GLN A 218 15.57 -9.48 -12.23
CA GLN A 218 16.85 -9.71 -12.91
C GLN A 218 16.64 -10.48 -14.22
N ALA A 219 15.88 -11.57 -14.18
CA ALA A 219 15.55 -12.37 -15.37
C ALA A 219 14.45 -11.77 -16.26
N LYS A 220 13.94 -10.56 -15.96
CA LYS A 220 12.79 -9.93 -16.65
C LYS A 220 11.56 -10.84 -16.74
N ASN A 221 11.41 -11.77 -15.80
CA ASN A 221 10.27 -12.67 -15.68
C ASN A 221 9.11 -11.94 -15.00
N TRP A 222 8.45 -11.07 -15.76
CA TRP A 222 7.31 -10.25 -15.29
C TRP A 222 6.14 -11.09 -14.77
N ALA A 223 5.93 -12.27 -15.37
CA ALA A 223 4.91 -13.21 -14.93
C ALA A 223 5.23 -13.80 -13.56
N GLY A 224 6.47 -14.25 -13.36
CA GLY A 224 6.96 -14.77 -12.08
C GLY A 224 6.91 -13.70 -10.98
N PHE A 225 7.44 -12.51 -11.26
CA PHE A 225 7.39 -11.40 -10.30
C PHE A 225 5.95 -11.05 -9.92
N ALA A 226 5.07 -10.84 -10.91
CA ALA A 226 3.68 -10.49 -10.65
C ALA A 226 2.89 -11.60 -9.94
N TYR A 227 3.16 -12.87 -10.24
CA TYR A 227 2.56 -13.99 -9.53
C TYR A 227 2.94 -13.98 -8.06
N HIS A 228 4.22 -13.80 -7.73
CA HIS A 228 4.64 -13.85 -6.34
C HIS A 228 4.33 -12.57 -5.56
N TYR A 229 4.37 -11.41 -6.21
CA TYR A 229 4.11 -10.14 -5.55
C TYR A 229 2.60 -9.81 -5.46
N ASN A 230 1.87 -9.94 -6.57
CA ASN A 230 0.43 -9.61 -6.63
C ASN A 230 -0.47 -10.84 -6.42
N GLY A 231 0.10 -12.06 -6.49
CA GLY A 231 -0.54 -13.36 -6.26
C GLY A 231 -1.26 -13.98 -7.46
N PRO A 232 -1.81 -15.20 -7.34
CA PRO A 232 -2.38 -16.01 -8.42
C PRO A 232 -3.32 -15.31 -9.42
N ARG A 233 -4.05 -14.26 -9.01
CA ARG A 233 -4.93 -13.51 -9.91
C ARG A 233 -4.20 -12.47 -10.78
N TYR A 234 -2.86 -12.46 -10.79
CA TYR A 234 -2.07 -11.46 -11.50
C TYR A 234 -2.37 -11.40 -13.01
N LYS A 235 -2.63 -12.56 -13.65
CA LYS A 235 -2.94 -12.64 -15.09
C LYS A 235 -4.22 -11.90 -15.43
N ALA A 236 -5.30 -12.18 -14.70
CA ALA A 236 -6.61 -11.54 -14.89
C ALA A 236 -6.57 -10.01 -14.69
N ARG A 237 -5.54 -9.51 -13.98
CA ARG A 237 -5.31 -8.07 -13.76
C ARG A 237 -4.23 -7.46 -14.65
N GLY A 238 -3.67 -8.26 -15.57
CA GLY A 238 -2.66 -7.81 -16.53
C GLY A 238 -1.38 -7.27 -15.88
N TYR A 239 -1.00 -7.68 -14.67
CA TYR A 239 0.20 -7.12 -14.01
C TYR A 239 1.46 -7.36 -14.83
N HIS A 240 1.69 -8.60 -15.23
CA HIS A 240 2.82 -8.99 -16.09
C HIS A 240 2.89 -8.22 -17.42
N THR A 241 1.77 -8.01 -18.11
CA THR A 241 1.74 -7.25 -19.37
C THR A 241 1.97 -5.75 -19.13
N ARG A 242 1.43 -5.20 -18.02
CA ARG A 242 1.69 -3.82 -17.61
C ARG A 242 3.15 -3.59 -17.24
N LEU A 243 3.79 -4.52 -16.52
CA LEU A 243 5.23 -4.47 -16.20
C LEU A 243 6.07 -4.50 -17.47
N ALA A 244 5.80 -5.45 -18.38
CA ALA A 244 6.52 -5.56 -19.64
C ALA A 244 6.38 -4.29 -20.50
N ARG A 245 5.18 -3.70 -20.54
CA ARG A 245 4.92 -2.46 -21.29
C ARG A 245 5.61 -1.26 -20.65
N ALA A 246 5.54 -1.12 -19.32
CA ALA A 246 6.21 -0.05 -18.61
C ALA A 246 7.73 -0.15 -18.76
N TYR A 247 8.30 -1.36 -18.71
CA TYR A 247 9.72 -1.59 -18.97
C TYR A 247 10.14 -1.07 -20.35
N ARG A 248 9.42 -1.44 -21.42
CA ARG A 248 9.72 -0.95 -22.78
C ARG A 248 9.62 0.58 -22.93
N LYS A 249 8.81 1.23 -22.10
CA LYS A 249 8.66 2.69 -22.11
C LYS A 249 9.86 3.40 -21.46
N HIS A 250 10.57 2.72 -20.56
CA HIS A 250 11.70 3.27 -19.80
C HIS A 250 13.07 2.79 -20.31
N LEU A 251 13.12 1.98 -21.37
CA LEU A 251 14.33 1.68 -22.14
C LEU A 251 14.78 2.91 -22.94
#